data_AF-A0A914XWI2-F1
#
_entry.id   AF-A0A914XWI2-F1
#
_cell.length_a   1.000
_cell.length_b   1.000
_cell.length_c   1.000
_cell.angle_alpha   90.00
_cell.angle_beta   90.00
_cell.angle_gamma   90.00
#
_symmetry.space_group_name_H-M   'P 1'
#
loop_
_entity.id
_entity.type
_entity.pdbx_description
1 polymer ?
#
loop_
_entity_poly.entity_id
_entity_poly.type
_entity_poly.pdbx_seq_one_letter_code
_entity_poly.pdbx_strand_id
1 'polypeptide(L)'
;MRKFQIFLEWQNIAKNGLTLNPPKDLPNPDAFTLNNFSRSWYWFFNDTIQSDKGSERTWSKIYIDALLTIVSFNASHLKRPYVNESLAVYAATKMYNIKGQEGAIVGSQAPWAEVYCLANGAKHVTTIEYQKYIITHPQMDFLYAHDLPLISKNIEHSGLGRYGDPIDPIGDIREMNKIHCLLKNKGLLFLSFPVGIDTVVYNAHRIYGRIRLAMMFEGFKLLKIFYSQNIVSEEHMFQVFNNASLADHYLFVLEKIG
;
A
#
# COMPACT_ATOMS: atom_id res chain seq x y z
N MET A 1 17.53 -18.90 2.34
CA MET A 1 18.54 -18.38 1.39
C MET A 1 17.94 -17.45 0.34
N ARG A 2 16.96 -17.87 -0.49
CA ARG A 2 16.38 -17.03 -1.57
C ARG A 2 15.79 -15.68 -1.13
N LYS A 3 15.01 -15.62 -0.04
CA LYS A 3 14.40 -14.37 0.48
C LYS A 3 15.43 -13.34 0.96
N PHE A 4 16.54 -13.79 1.56
CA PHE A 4 17.62 -12.92 2.03
C PHE A 4 18.43 -12.34 0.86
N GLN A 5 18.62 -13.13 -0.20
CA GLN A 5 19.28 -12.65 -1.42
C GLN A 5 18.44 -11.60 -2.15
N ILE A 6 17.11 -11.79 -2.27
CA ILE A 6 16.18 -10.79 -2.82
C ILE A 6 16.25 -9.47 -2.04
N PHE A 7 16.36 -9.55 -0.71
CA PHE A 7 16.51 -8.38 0.15
C PHE A 7 17.82 -7.63 -0.13
N LEU A 8 18.95 -8.33 -0.18
CA LEU A 8 20.26 -7.71 -0.41
C LEU A 8 20.38 -7.11 -1.80
N GLU A 9 19.86 -7.78 -2.82
CA GLU A 9 19.78 -7.26 -4.19
C GLU A 9 18.96 -5.96 -4.22
N TRP A 10 17.79 -5.95 -3.58
CA TRP A 10 16.98 -4.73 -3.53
C TRP A 10 17.61 -3.62 -2.70
N GLN A 11 18.20 -3.91 -1.54
CA GLN A 11 18.89 -2.90 -0.74
C GLN A 11 20.03 -2.25 -1.54
N ASN A 12 20.73 -3.02 -2.37
CA ASN A 12 21.76 -2.50 -3.26
C ASN A 12 21.16 -1.63 -4.38
N ILE A 13 20.05 -2.06 -4.98
CA ILE A 13 19.31 -1.30 -6.01
C ILE A 13 18.73 0.00 -5.42
N ALA A 14 18.15 -0.03 -4.23
CA ALA A 14 17.54 1.13 -3.57
C ALA A 14 18.58 2.16 -3.11
N LYS A 15 19.76 1.72 -2.64
CA LYS A 15 20.84 2.63 -2.23
C LYS A 15 21.48 3.37 -3.40
N ASN A 16 21.50 2.75 -4.59
CA ASN A 16 22.25 3.27 -5.75
C ASN A 16 21.35 3.67 -6.94
N GLY A 17 20.04 3.45 -6.85
CA GLY A 17 19.10 3.54 -7.97
C GLY A 17 18.04 4.62 -7.84
N LEU A 18 18.19 5.57 -6.91
CA LEU A 18 17.28 6.71 -6.85
C LEU A 18 17.50 7.63 -8.05
N THR A 19 16.52 7.70 -8.95
CA THR A 19 16.60 8.56 -10.14
C THR A 19 15.73 9.80 -9.96
N LEU A 20 16.27 11.00 -10.22
CA LEU A 20 15.51 12.25 -10.21
C LEU A 20 14.58 12.40 -11.42
N ASN A 21 14.83 11.62 -12.48
CA ASN A 21 14.06 11.66 -13.71
C ASN A 21 13.73 10.22 -14.11
N PRO A 22 12.51 9.73 -13.82
CA PRO A 22 12.11 8.42 -14.32
C PRO A 22 12.06 8.42 -15.85
N PRO A 23 12.32 7.26 -16.51
CA PRO A 23 12.21 7.14 -17.95
C PRO A 23 10.82 7.57 -18.43
N LYS A 24 10.74 8.35 -19.50
CA LYS A 24 9.44 8.77 -20.05
C LYS A 24 8.64 7.62 -20.64
N ASP A 25 9.33 6.59 -21.12
CA ASP A 25 8.73 5.40 -21.70
C ASP A 25 9.02 4.17 -20.84
N LEU A 26 8.12 3.19 -20.88
CA LEU A 26 8.23 1.94 -20.13
C LEU A 26 9.44 1.15 -20.65
N PRO A 27 10.52 0.99 -19.87
CA PRO A 27 11.68 0.25 -20.33
C PRO A 27 11.40 -1.25 -20.22
N ASN A 28 11.81 -2.01 -21.23
CA ASN A 28 11.53 -3.45 -21.35
C ASN A 28 10.02 -3.78 -21.13
N PRO A 29 9.14 -3.37 -22.07
CA PRO A 29 7.70 -3.54 -21.93
C PRO A 29 7.29 -4.97 -21.59
N ASP A 30 7.90 -5.97 -22.24
CA ASP A 30 7.57 -7.38 -22.02
C ASP A 30 7.72 -7.81 -20.54
N ALA A 31 8.75 -7.34 -19.85
CA ALA A 31 8.94 -7.69 -18.44
C ALA A 31 7.83 -7.10 -17.54
N PHE A 32 7.36 -5.88 -17.85
CA PHE A 32 6.30 -5.21 -17.10
C PHE A 32 4.90 -5.73 -17.45
N THR A 33 4.69 -6.10 -18.71
CA THR A 33 3.40 -6.58 -19.22
C THR A 33 3.23 -8.09 -19.08
N LEU A 34 4.07 -8.76 -18.27
CA LEU A 34 4.05 -10.21 -18.12
C LEU A 34 4.11 -10.91 -19.49
N ASN A 35 5.04 -10.52 -20.38
CA ASN A 35 5.12 -10.97 -21.76
C ASN A 35 3.80 -10.81 -22.54
N ASN A 36 3.19 -9.62 -22.44
CA ASN A 36 1.92 -9.24 -23.08
C ASN A 36 0.65 -9.92 -22.52
N PHE A 37 0.73 -10.58 -21.35
CA PHE A 37 -0.45 -11.03 -20.61
C PHE A 37 -1.14 -9.92 -19.79
N SER A 38 -0.46 -8.80 -19.56
CA SER A 38 -0.98 -7.59 -18.93
C SER A 38 -1.03 -6.45 -19.96
N ARG A 39 -2.06 -5.61 -19.89
CA ARG A 39 -2.20 -4.43 -20.75
C ARG A 39 -1.19 -3.36 -20.33
N SER A 40 -0.89 -2.44 -21.23
CA SER A 40 -0.14 -1.22 -20.90
C SER A 40 -0.89 0.01 -21.35
N TRP A 41 -0.98 1.02 -20.49
CA TRP A 41 -1.53 2.33 -20.78
C TRP A 41 -0.52 3.40 -20.40
N TYR A 42 -0.48 4.50 -21.13
CA TYR A 42 0.42 5.60 -20.82
C TYR A 42 -0.27 6.63 -19.91
N TRP A 43 0.30 6.85 -18.73
CA TRP A 43 -0.04 7.95 -17.83
C TRP A 43 1.15 8.26 -16.91
N PHE A 44 1.92 9.27 -17.28
CA PHE A 44 3.22 9.53 -16.68
C PHE A 44 3.18 10.67 -15.63
N PHE A 45 3.93 10.48 -14.56
CA PHE A 45 4.18 11.42 -13.47
C PHE A 45 5.67 11.42 -13.08
N ASN A 46 6.17 12.57 -12.62
CA ASN A 46 7.46 12.67 -11.95
C ASN A 46 7.26 13.32 -10.58
N ASP A 47 7.03 12.47 -9.58
CA ASP A 47 6.81 12.86 -8.18
C ASP A 47 8.09 12.62 -7.34
N THR A 48 9.27 12.67 -7.99
CA THR A 48 10.56 12.58 -7.31
C THR A 48 10.74 13.75 -6.33
N ILE A 49 11.49 13.50 -5.27
CA ILE A 49 11.61 14.32 -4.04
C ILE A 49 12.03 15.80 -4.26
N GLN A 50 12.30 16.25 -5.49
CA GLN A 50 12.48 17.68 -5.78
C GLN A 50 11.21 18.53 -5.68
N SER A 51 10.00 17.95 -5.74
CA SER A 51 8.76 18.72 -5.64
C SER A 51 8.31 19.06 -4.21
N ASP A 52 8.94 18.48 -3.17
CA ASP A 52 8.46 18.59 -1.78
C ASP A 52 9.61 18.79 -0.75
N LYS A 53 10.70 19.43 -1.17
CA LYS A 53 11.70 19.93 -0.21
C LYS A 53 11.05 21.01 0.68
N GLY A 54 10.83 20.69 1.95
CA GLY A 54 11.13 21.69 3.00
C GLY A 54 10.08 22.09 4.02
N SER A 55 9.00 21.32 4.26
CA SER A 55 8.24 21.52 5.51
C SER A 55 8.15 20.22 6.31
N GLU A 56 8.67 20.24 7.55
CA GLU A 56 8.34 19.20 8.52
C GLU A 56 6.82 19.23 8.73
N ARG A 57 6.13 18.17 8.33
CA ARG A 57 4.68 18.05 8.51
C ARG A 57 4.41 17.55 9.92
N THR A 58 3.52 18.23 10.64
CA THR A 58 3.18 17.88 12.02
C THR A 58 1.78 17.29 12.12
N TRP A 59 1.67 16.09 12.68
CA TRP A 59 0.42 15.50 13.14
C TRP A 59 0.35 15.64 14.65
N SER A 60 -0.20 16.77 15.11
CA SER A 60 -0.28 17.07 16.53
C SER A 60 -1.33 16.19 17.23
N LYS A 61 -1.15 15.93 18.53
CA LYS A 61 -2.16 15.24 19.35
C LYS A 61 -3.57 15.84 19.18
N ILE A 62 -3.69 17.17 19.25
CA ILE A 62 -4.97 17.88 19.09
C ILE A 62 -5.61 17.59 17.72
N TYR A 63 -4.80 17.59 16.66
CA TYR A 63 -5.28 17.26 15.33
C TYR A 63 -5.80 15.82 15.25
N ILE A 64 -5.04 14.85 15.76
CA ILE A 64 -5.45 13.44 15.78
C ILE A 64 -6.72 13.22 16.64
N ASP A 65 -6.80 13.82 17.83
CA ASP A 65 -7.99 13.75 18.70
C ASP A 65 -9.25 14.28 18.00
N ALA A 66 -9.11 15.37 17.22
CA ALA A 66 -10.22 15.92 16.43
C ALA A 66 -10.68 14.95 15.34
N LEU A 67 -9.75 14.27 14.65
CA LEU A 67 -10.09 13.25 13.66
C LEU A 67 -10.75 12.02 14.28
N LEU A 68 -10.27 11.57 15.45
CA LEU A 68 -10.89 10.49 16.22
C LEU A 68 -12.33 10.83 16.62
N THR A 69 -12.56 12.09 17.03
CA THR A 69 -13.90 12.59 17.33
C THR A 69 -14.81 12.54 16.10
N ILE A 70 -14.32 12.92 14.92
CA ILE A 70 -15.09 12.83 13.67
C ILE A 70 -15.50 11.37 13.39
N VAL A 71 -14.55 10.43 13.51
CA VAL A 71 -14.81 9.00 13.26
C VAL A 71 -15.77 8.40 14.28
N SER A 72 -15.73 8.82 15.54
CA SER A 72 -16.64 8.32 16.59
C SER A 72 -18.10 8.72 16.33
N PHE A 73 -18.35 9.88 15.72
CA PHE A 73 -19.68 10.25 15.23
C PHE A 73 -20.05 9.45 13.98
N ASN A 74 -19.20 9.46 12.96
CA ASN A 74 -19.39 8.69 11.74
C ASN A 74 -18.07 8.55 10.96
N ALA A 75 -17.59 7.32 10.77
CA ALA A 75 -16.39 7.03 10.00
C ALA A 75 -16.42 7.62 8.58
N SER A 76 -17.60 7.72 7.94
CA SER A 76 -17.71 8.26 6.59
C SER A 76 -17.47 9.77 6.49
N HIS A 77 -17.41 10.50 7.61
CA HIS A 77 -17.15 11.95 7.64
C HIS A 77 -15.66 12.30 7.59
N LEU A 78 -14.76 11.34 7.83
CA LEU A 78 -13.31 11.60 7.77
C LEU A 78 -12.89 11.93 6.33
N LYS A 79 -12.23 13.07 6.10
CA LYS A 79 -11.68 13.41 4.78
C LYS A 79 -10.53 12.46 4.43
N ARG A 80 -10.57 11.87 3.23
CA ARG A 80 -9.67 10.79 2.81
C ARG A 80 -9.46 10.77 1.29
N PRO A 81 -8.34 10.21 0.79
CA PRO A 81 -8.03 10.20 -0.64
C PRO A 81 -8.98 9.32 -1.46
N TYR A 82 -9.37 8.15 -0.92
CA TYR A 82 -10.21 7.17 -1.62
C TYR A 82 -11.35 6.69 -0.72
N VAL A 83 -12.57 7.16 -0.97
CA VAL A 83 -13.73 6.93 -0.09
C VAL A 83 -13.99 5.46 0.20
N ASN A 84 -13.99 4.60 -0.84
CA ASN A 84 -14.29 3.17 -0.73
C ASN A 84 -13.16 2.41 -0.02
N GLU A 85 -11.92 2.58 -0.47
CA GLU A 85 -10.74 1.99 0.17
C GLU A 85 -10.68 2.31 1.66
N SER A 86 -10.80 3.59 2.01
CA SER A 86 -10.62 4.01 3.39
C SER A 86 -11.73 3.45 4.29
N LEU A 87 -12.97 3.35 3.80
CA LEU A 87 -14.06 2.70 4.54
C LEU A 87 -13.86 1.18 4.66
N ALA A 88 -13.24 0.54 3.67
CA ALA A 88 -12.86 -0.86 3.74
C ALA A 88 -11.81 -1.13 4.83
N VAL A 89 -10.83 -0.23 4.99
CA VAL A 89 -9.85 -0.30 6.09
C VAL A 89 -10.56 -0.24 7.44
N TYR A 90 -11.47 0.73 7.63
CA TYR A 90 -12.24 0.86 8.86
C TYR A 90 -13.09 -0.40 9.14
N ALA A 91 -13.83 -0.90 8.14
CA ALA A 91 -14.69 -2.07 8.30
C ALA A 91 -13.89 -3.35 8.61
N ALA A 92 -12.80 -3.58 7.88
CA ALA A 92 -11.96 -4.76 8.04
C ALA A 92 -11.25 -4.77 9.40
N THR A 93 -10.62 -3.66 9.80
CA THR A 93 -9.92 -3.57 11.09
C THR A 93 -10.88 -3.71 12.27
N LYS A 94 -12.12 -3.20 12.14
CA LYS A 94 -13.18 -3.42 13.13
C LYS A 94 -13.60 -4.88 13.21
N MET A 95 -13.84 -5.53 12.07
CA MET A 95 -14.27 -6.93 12.01
C MET A 95 -13.23 -7.89 12.61
N TYR A 96 -11.95 -7.67 12.33
CA TYR A 96 -10.86 -8.51 12.83
C TYR A 96 -10.45 -8.16 14.27
N ASN A 97 -11.17 -7.26 14.94
CA ASN A 97 -11.00 -6.89 16.34
C ASN A 97 -9.53 -6.63 16.70
N ILE A 98 -8.94 -5.59 16.10
CA ILE A 98 -7.56 -5.20 16.38
C ILE A 98 -7.37 -4.53 17.76
N LYS A 99 -8.35 -4.65 18.66
CA LYS A 99 -8.31 -4.03 19.98
C LYS A 99 -7.09 -4.50 20.76
N GLY A 100 -6.31 -3.54 21.27
CA GLY A 100 -5.10 -3.82 22.04
C GLY A 100 -3.90 -4.26 21.21
N GLN A 101 -4.03 -4.36 19.88
CA GLN A 101 -2.94 -4.76 19.00
C GLN A 101 -2.07 -3.57 18.60
N GLU A 102 -0.83 -3.87 18.23
CA GLU A 102 0.10 -2.91 17.63
C GLU A 102 0.19 -3.22 16.12
N GLY A 103 0.28 -2.17 15.30
CA GLY A 103 0.32 -2.30 13.85
C GLY A 103 1.20 -1.24 13.20
N ALA A 104 1.55 -1.48 11.95
CA ALA A 104 2.27 -0.53 11.12
C ALA A 104 1.43 -0.16 9.91
N ILE A 105 1.51 1.11 9.50
CA ILE A 105 0.89 1.64 8.29
C ILE A 105 2.00 2.16 7.39
N VAL A 106 1.98 1.73 6.15
CA VAL A 106 2.98 2.04 5.15
C VAL A 106 2.38 3.04 4.17
N GLY A 107 3.11 4.11 3.85
CA GLY A 107 2.72 4.97 2.73
C GLY A 107 1.69 6.05 3.04
N SER A 108 1.49 6.37 4.31
CA SER A 108 0.42 7.28 4.72
C SER A 108 0.86 8.75 4.64
N GLN A 109 0.28 9.50 3.70
CA GLN A 109 0.52 10.95 3.57
C GLN A 109 -0.41 11.82 4.43
N ALA A 110 -1.45 11.20 5.02
CA ALA A 110 -2.38 11.83 5.95
C ALA A 110 -2.90 10.75 6.91
N PRO A 111 -3.16 11.04 8.20
CA PRO A 111 -3.29 10.04 9.25
C PRO A 111 -4.64 9.28 9.26
N TRP A 112 -5.30 9.12 8.12
CA TRP A 112 -6.66 8.60 8.06
C TRP A 112 -6.73 7.12 8.44
N ALA A 113 -5.74 6.32 8.01
CA ALA A 113 -5.70 4.90 8.28
C ALA A 113 -5.31 4.63 9.74
N GLU A 114 -4.40 5.45 10.28
CA GLU A 114 -3.95 5.48 11.66
C GLU A 114 -5.13 5.79 12.58
N VAL A 115 -5.89 6.84 12.25
CA VAL A 115 -7.10 7.24 12.98
C VAL A 115 -8.14 6.14 12.97
N TYR A 116 -8.39 5.45 11.85
CA TYR A 116 -9.31 4.32 11.84
C TYR A 116 -8.84 3.15 12.71
N CYS A 117 -7.54 2.82 12.68
CA CYS A 117 -7.00 1.76 13.52
C CYS A 117 -7.14 2.10 15.01
N LEU A 118 -6.80 3.33 15.41
CA LEU A 118 -6.97 3.81 16.78
C LEU A 118 -8.45 3.85 17.20
N ALA A 119 -9.35 4.33 16.33
CA ALA A 119 -10.79 4.34 16.58
C ALA A 119 -11.37 2.92 16.74
N ASN A 120 -10.77 1.92 16.08
CA ASN A 120 -11.10 0.50 16.25
C ASN A 120 -10.34 -0.18 17.40
N GLY A 121 -9.63 0.60 18.22
CA GLY A 121 -9.06 0.16 19.49
C GLY A 121 -7.62 -0.35 19.40
N ALA A 122 -6.90 -0.13 18.30
CA ALA A 122 -5.47 -0.40 18.24
C ALA A 122 -4.76 0.29 19.41
N LYS A 123 -3.84 -0.43 20.05
CA LYS A 123 -3.04 0.10 21.17
C LYS A 123 -2.06 1.16 20.67
N HIS A 124 -1.39 0.86 19.56
CA HIS A 124 -0.35 1.70 18.98
C HIS A 124 -0.26 1.49 17.46
N VAL A 125 0.04 2.56 16.72
CA VAL A 125 0.21 2.52 15.26
C VAL A 125 1.51 3.23 14.85
N THR A 126 2.40 2.52 14.17
CA THR A 126 3.62 3.09 13.59
C THR A 126 3.41 3.46 12.14
N THR A 127 3.66 4.71 11.77
CA THR A 127 3.64 5.17 10.37
C THR A 127 5.03 5.04 9.76
N ILE A 128 5.13 4.36 8.63
CA ILE A 128 6.38 4.16 7.87
C ILE A 128 6.26 4.90 6.53
N GLU A 129 7.06 5.96 6.36
CA GLU A 129 6.98 6.82 5.18
C GLU A 129 8.34 7.52 4.89
N TYR A 130 8.58 7.88 3.63
CA TYR A 130 9.80 8.54 3.16
C TYR A 130 9.78 10.07 3.34
N GLN A 131 8.62 10.67 3.57
CA GLN A 131 8.52 12.05 4.06
C GLN A 131 8.57 12.05 5.58
N LYS A 132 9.35 12.97 6.17
CA LYS A 132 9.49 13.08 7.63
C LYS A 132 8.27 13.76 8.24
N TYR A 133 7.66 13.11 9.22
CA TYR A 133 6.57 13.67 10.02
C TYR A 133 6.98 13.83 11.48
N ILE A 134 6.49 14.89 12.12
CA ILE A 134 6.49 15.04 13.58
C ILE A 134 5.12 14.58 14.07
N ILE A 135 5.10 13.50 14.84
CA ILE A 135 3.87 12.97 15.43
C ILE A 135 3.95 13.17 16.96
N THR A 136 2.95 13.81 17.55
CA THR A 136 2.92 14.07 19.01
C THR A 136 1.81 13.33 19.74
N HIS A 137 1.02 12.51 19.04
CA HIS A 137 -0.01 11.68 19.64
C HIS A 137 0.63 10.45 20.34
N PRO A 138 0.31 10.12 21.60
CA PRO A 138 1.04 9.12 22.38
C PRO A 138 0.87 7.67 21.91
N GLN A 139 -0.17 7.39 21.11
CA GLN A 139 -0.42 6.05 20.53
C GLN A 139 0.07 5.93 19.08
N MET A 140 0.85 6.90 18.61
CA MET A 140 1.38 6.90 17.26
C MET A 140 2.86 7.28 17.30
N ASP A 141 3.64 6.62 16.46
CA ASP A 141 5.01 7.02 16.18
C ASP A 141 5.29 6.97 14.69
N PHE A 142 6.44 7.51 14.34
CA PHE A 142 6.91 7.62 12.99
C PHE A 142 8.24 6.90 12.86
N LEU A 143 8.39 6.17 11.77
CA LEU A 143 9.63 5.52 11.44
C LEU A 143 10.01 5.85 10.01
N TYR A 144 11.17 6.50 9.87
CA TYR A 144 11.60 7.03 8.58
C TYR A 144 11.94 5.87 7.64
N ALA A 145 11.31 5.82 6.47
CA ALA A 145 11.53 4.72 5.54
C ALA A 145 12.97 4.66 5.01
N HIS A 146 13.81 5.70 5.17
CA HIS A 146 15.25 5.55 4.84
C HIS A 146 16.01 4.73 5.89
N ASP A 147 15.50 4.66 7.13
CA ASP A 147 16.05 3.82 8.20
C ASP A 147 15.61 2.35 8.04
N LEU A 148 14.55 2.11 7.25
CA LEU A 148 14.13 0.79 6.79
C LEU A 148 14.40 0.65 5.30
N PRO A 149 15.47 -0.04 4.88
CA PRO A 149 15.76 -0.30 3.47
C PRO A 149 14.77 -1.31 2.86
N LEU A 150 13.47 -1.22 3.14
CA LEU A 150 12.56 -2.34 3.16
C LEU A 150 11.12 -2.05 2.72
N ILE A 151 10.66 -0.80 2.65
CA ILE A 151 9.23 -0.55 2.46
C ILE A 151 8.98 0.69 1.59
N SER A 152 8.34 0.49 0.44
CA SER A 152 7.90 1.53 -0.51
C SER A 152 6.62 2.27 -0.06
N LYS A 153 6.35 3.45 -0.65
CA LYS A 153 5.20 4.33 -0.33
C LYS A 153 3.84 3.74 -0.67
N ASN A 154 3.75 2.80 -1.61
CA ASN A 154 2.52 2.13 -2.03
C ASN A 154 2.91 1.02 -3.01
N ILE A 155 2.30 -0.16 -2.87
CA ILE A 155 2.75 -1.37 -3.55
C ILE A 155 2.48 -1.29 -5.06
N GLU A 156 1.35 -0.73 -5.47
CA GLU A 156 0.94 -0.52 -6.86
C GLU A 156 1.85 0.42 -7.66
N HIS A 157 2.61 1.28 -6.98
CA HIS A 157 3.56 2.20 -7.62
C HIS A 157 4.99 1.62 -7.71
N SER A 158 5.28 0.56 -6.95
CA SER A 158 6.64 0.11 -6.71
C SER A 158 7.32 -0.44 -7.96
N GLY A 159 8.50 0.08 -8.29
CA GLY A 159 9.26 -0.32 -9.48
C GLY A 159 8.87 0.41 -10.76
N LEU A 160 8.01 1.43 -10.67
CA LEU A 160 7.62 2.27 -11.82
C LEU A 160 8.40 3.59 -11.88
N GLY A 161 9.19 3.90 -10.85
CA GLY A 161 10.08 5.06 -10.80
C GLY A 161 9.39 6.41 -10.59
N ARG A 162 8.07 6.42 -10.44
CA ARG A 162 7.27 7.64 -10.21
C ARG A 162 7.81 8.49 -9.06
N TYR A 163 8.27 7.87 -7.99
CA TYR A 163 8.77 8.55 -6.79
C TYR A 163 10.29 8.56 -6.70
N GLY A 164 10.97 8.18 -7.78
CA GLY A 164 12.41 8.01 -7.85
C GLY A 164 12.89 6.62 -7.43
N ASP A 165 11.98 5.70 -7.13
CA ASP A 165 12.30 4.30 -6.94
C ASP A 165 12.98 3.70 -8.20
N PRO A 166 13.85 2.70 -8.05
CA PRO A 166 14.47 2.05 -9.19
C PRO A 166 13.42 1.38 -10.09
N ILE A 167 13.63 1.43 -11.41
CA ILE A 167 12.74 0.74 -12.34
C ILE A 167 12.89 -0.77 -12.19
N ASP A 168 11.77 -1.42 -11.86
CA ASP A 168 11.73 -2.83 -11.50
C ASP A 168 10.38 -3.47 -11.87
N PRO A 169 10.35 -4.34 -12.90
CA PRO A 169 9.13 -5.04 -13.31
C PRO A 169 8.44 -5.83 -12.19
N ILE A 170 9.18 -6.25 -11.15
CA ILE A 170 8.67 -7.03 -10.01
C ILE A 170 8.76 -6.29 -8.67
N GLY A 171 8.83 -4.95 -8.70
CA GLY A 171 8.99 -4.12 -7.51
C GLY A 171 7.90 -4.34 -6.46
N ASP A 172 6.63 -4.36 -6.88
CA ASP A 172 5.45 -4.71 -6.07
C ASP A 172 5.56 -6.09 -5.40
N ILE A 173 6.01 -7.12 -6.12
CA ILE A 173 6.21 -8.48 -5.60
C ILE A 173 7.35 -8.48 -4.57
N ARG A 174 8.41 -7.71 -4.80
CA ARG A 174 9.49 -7.57 -3.81
C ARG A 174 9.00 -6.89 -2.54
N GLU A 175 8.16 -5.86 -2.64
CA GLU A 175 7.52 -5.24 -1.46
C GLU A 175 6.67 -6.25 -0.68
N MET A 176 5.85 -7.07 -1.36
CA MET A 176 5.07 -8.12 -0.70
C MET A 176 5.95 -9.13 0.05
N ASN A 177 7.08 -9.53 -0.53
CA ASN A 177 8.03 -10.42 0.13
C ASN A 177 8.65 -9.80 1.39
N LYS A 178 8.93 -8.50 1.37
CA LYS A 178 9.47 -7.78 2.54
C LYS A 178 8.43 -7.70 3.64
N ILE A 179 7.19 -7.34 3.30
CA ILE A 179 6.06 -7.33 4.24
C ILE A 179 5.86 -8.74 4.84
N HIS A 180 5.92 -9.79 4.02
CA HIS A 180 5.88 -11.18 4.50
C HIS A 180 6.98 -11.46 5.54
N CYS A 181 8.20 -10.98 5.33
CA CYS A 181 9.31 -11.18 6.27
C CYS A 181 9.09 -10.44 7.59
N LEU A 182 8.55 -9.21 7.55
CA LEU A 182 8.32 -8.38 8.73
C LEU A 182 7.11 -8.82 9.55
N LEU A 183 6.10 -9.40 8.91
CA LEU A 183 4.92 -9.91 9.60
C LEU A 183 5.29 -11.10 10.49
N LYS A 184 4.79 -11.10 11.72
CA LYS A 184 4.80 -12.29 12.58
C LYS A 184 4.01 -13.43 11.95
N ASN A 185 4.31 -14.67 12.32
CA ASN A 185 3.51 -15.82 11.88
C ASN A 185 2.04 -15.63 12.28
N LYS A 186 1.12 -15.95 11.36
CA LYS A 186 -0.33 -15.64 11.49
C LYS A 186 -0.64 -14.15 11.66
N GLY A 187 0.30 -13.27 11.28
CA GLY A 187 0.07 -11.84 11.21
C GLY A 187 -0.89 -11.51 10.08
N LEU A 188 -1.74 -10.51 10.32
CA LEU A 188 -2.68 -10.02 9.32
C LEU A 188 -2.06 -8.88 8.52
N LEU A 189 -2.32 -8.89 7.22
CA LEU A 189 -2.05 -7.81 6.29
C LEU A 189 -3.38 -7.32 5.71
N PHE A 190 -3.63 -6.02 5.84
CA PHE A 190 -4.74 -5.34 5.19
C PHE A 190 -4.18 -4.62 3.97
N LEU A 191 -4.42 -5.18 2.78
CA LEU A 191 -3.80 -4.76 1.53
C LEU A 191 -4.85 -4.17 0.59
N SER A 192 -4.65 -2.93 0.14
CA SER A 192 -5.57 -2.25 -0.76
C SER A 192 -4.84 -1.75 -2.00
N PHE A 193 -5.45 -1.89 -3.17
CA PHE A 193 -4.99 -1.37 -4.46
C PHE A 193 -6.07 -1.48 -5.54
N PRO A 194 -5.89 -0.87 -6.73
CA PRO A 194 -6.82 -0.99 -7.85
C PRO A 194 -6.93 -2.42 -8.39
N VAL A 195 -8.14 -2.92 -8.59
CA VAL A 195 -8.42 -4.25 -9.13
C VAL A 195 -9.26 -4.18 -10.40
N GLY A 196 -8.91 -4.98 -11.40
CA GLY A 196 -9.55 -4.99 -12.71
C GLY A 196 -8.87 -5.99 -13.66
N ILE A 197 -8.63 -5.58 -14.91
CA ILE A 197 -7.80 -6.36 -15.84
C ILE A 197 -6.33 -6.01 -15.58
N ASP A 198 -5.46 -7.02 -15.52
CA ASP A 198 -4.01 -6.84 -15.36
C ASP A 198 -3.52 -5.75 -16.31
N THR A 199 -3.08 -4.62 -15.75
CA THR A 199 -2.67 -3.44 -16.52
C THR A 199 -1.55 -2.69 -15.82
N VAL A 200 -0.50 -2.36 -16.56
CA VAL A 200 0.50 -1.36 -16.16
C VAL A 200 0.07 -0.01 -16.72
N VAL A 201 -0.31 0.91 -15.85
CA VAL A 201 -0.60 2.30 -16.22
C VAL A 201 0.68 3.10 -16.00
N TYR A 202 1.54 3.14 -17.01
CA TYR A 202 2.92 3.59 -16.87
C TYR A 202 3.05 5.11 -16.80
N ASN A 203 3.69 5.70 -15.79
CA ASN A 203 4.26 5.13 -14.55
C ASN A 203 3.38 5.38 -13.31
N ALA A 204 2.11 5.74 -13.52
CA ALA A 204 1.16 6.07 -12.47
C ALA A 204 0.96 4.95 -11.45
N HIS A 205 0.59 3.72 -11.85
CA HIS A 205 0.28 2.59 -10.98
C HIS A 205 0.05 1.28 -11.76
N ARG A 206 -0.12 0.16 -11.05
CA ARG A 206 -0.64 -1.11 -11.57
C ARG A 206 -2.11 -1.32 -11.20
N ILE A 207 -2.87 -1.91 -12.12
CA ILE A 207 -4.19 -2.50 -11.85
C ILE A 207 -4.00 -4.01 -11.81
N TYR A 208 -4.42 -4.62 -10.71
CA TYR A 208 -4.21 -6.04 -10.46
C TYR A 208 -5.39 -6.84 -11.00
N GLY A 209 -5.12 -7.72 -11.96
CA GLY A 209 -6.08 -8.70 -12.45
C GLY A 209 -5.74 -10.11 -11.99
N ARG A 210 -6.37 -11.10 -12.61
CA ARG A 210 -6.29 -12.51 -12.19
C ARG A 210 -4.85 -13.00 -12.05
N ILE A 211 -3.95 -12.58 -12.93
CA ILE A 211 -2.58 -13.09 -12.97
C ILE A 211 -1.73 -12.41 -11.91
N ARG A 212 -1.63 -11.07 -11.94
CA ARG A 212 -0.75 -10.35 -11.02
C ARG A 212 -1.27 -10.41 -9.59
N LEU A 213 -2.59 -10.35 -9.37
CA LEU A 213 -3.18 -10.47 -8.03
C LEU A 213 -2.82 -11.81 -7.37
N ALA A 214 -2.86 -12.91 -8.13
CA ALA A 214 -2.47 -14.22 -7.60
C ALA A 214 -1.00 -14.24 -7.15
N MET A 215 -0.11 -13.56 -7.87
CA MET A 215 1.30 -13.41 -7.45
C MET A 215 1.42 -12.60 -6.15
N MET A 216 0.60 -11.58 -5.95
CA MET A 216 0.62 -10.77 -4.72
C MET A 216 0.27 -11.59 -3.47
N PHE A 217 -0.53 -12.65 -3.60
CA PHE A 217 -0.94 -13.47 -2.46
C PHE A 217 0.02 -14.62 -2.15
N GLU A 218 1.16 -14.72 -2.85
CA GLU A 218 2.15 -15.75 -2.57
C GLU A 218 2.67 -15.66 -1.12
N GLY A 219 2.60 -16.78 -0.39
CA GLY A 219 2.95 -16.84 1.04
C GLY A 219 1.86 -16.36 2.00
N PHE A 220 0.67 -16.03 1.48
CA PHE A 220 -0.48 -15.57 2.27
C PHE A 220 -1.72 -16.42 2.03
N LYS A 221 -2.59 -16.48 3.04
CA LYS A 221 -3.94 -17.01 2.95
C LYS A 221 -4.90 -15.83 2.81
N LEU A 222 -5.70 -15.81 1.75
CA LEU A 222 -6.81 -14.87 1.63
C LEU A 222 -7.90 -15.24 2.63
N LEU A 223 -8.29 -14.29 3.50
CA LEU A 223 -9.35 -14.48 4.47
C LEU A 223 -10.66 -13.79 4.05
N LYS A 224 -10.57 -12.53 3.61
CA LYS A 224 -11.73 -11.71 3.20
C LYS A 224 -11.35 -10.67 2.16
N ILE A 225 -12.36 -10.26 1.39
CA ILE A 225 -12.29 -9.17 0.42
C ILE A 225 -13.35 -8.15 0.80
N PHE A 226 -12.97 -6.88 0.82
CA PHE A 226 -13.85 -5.76 1.13
C PHE A 226 -13.94 -4.80 -0.05
N TYR A 227 -15.16 -4.33 -0.31
CA TYR A 227 -15.44 -3.20 -1.17
C TYR A 227 -16.25 -2.18 -0.37
N SER A 228 -15.66 -1.01 -0.10
CA SER A 228 -16.21 -0.09 0.89
C SER A 228 -16.44 -0.85 2.21
N GLN A 229 -17.61 -0.70 2.84
CA GLN A 229 -17.92 -1.36 4.12
C GLN A 229 -18.37 -2.83 3.98
N ASN A 230 -18.51 -3.35 2.76
CA ASN A 230 -19.10 -4.67 2.51
C ASN A 230 -18.05 -5.73 2.25
N ILE A 231 -18.30 -6.96 2.72
CA ILE A 231 -17.57 -8.15 2.26
C ILE A 231 -18.11 -8.54 0.89
N VAL A 232 -17.22 -8.80 -0.06
CA VAL A 232 -17.55 -9.33 -1.38
C VAL A 232 -17.04 -10.76 -1.53
N SER A 233 -17.69 -11.53 -2.40
CA SER A 233 -17.31 -12.91 -2.70
C SER A 233 -16.21 -13.00 -3.76
N GLU A 234 -15.59 -14.17 -3.90
CA GLU A 234 -14.71 -14.45 -5.04
C GLU A 234 -15.46 -14.41 -6.38
N GLU A 235 -16.76 -14.77 -6.37
CA GLU A 235 -17.64 -14.64 -7.55
C GLU A 235 -17.79 -13.19 -8.02
N HIS A 236 -17.93 -12.26 -7.08
CA HIS A 236 -17.90 -10.82 -7.37
C HIS A 236 -16.59 -10.44 -8.07
N MET A 237 -15.45 -10.94 -7.58
CA MET A 237 -14.15 -10.67 -8.20
C MET A 237 -14.06 -11.22 -9.63
N PHE A 238 -14.63 -12.38 -9.93
CA PHE A 238 -14.66 -12.91 -11.29
C PHE A 238 -15.37 -11.97 -12.27
N GLN A 239 -16.42 -11.29 -11.83
CA GLN A 239 -17.12 -10.28 -12.62
C GLN A 239 -16.26 -9.03 -12.83
N VAL A 240 -15.58 -8.56 -11.77
CA VAL A 240 -14.65 -7.41 -11.82
C VAL A 240 -13.54 -7.67 -12.82
N PHE A 241 -12.89 -8.84 -12.78
CA PHE A 241 -11.81 -9.20 -13.70
C PHE A 241 -12.23 -9.24 -15.17
N ASN A 242 -13.52 -9.41 -15.45
CA ASN A 242 -14.05 -9.48 -16.81
C ASN A 242 -14.56 -8.12 -17.30
N ASN A 243 -14.62 -7.10 -16.45
CA ASN A 243 -15.11 -5.78 -16.79
C ASN A 243 -13.96 -4.78 -16.99
N ALA A 244 -13.64 -4.49 -18.26
CA ALA A 244 -12.55 -3.60 -18.63
C ALA A 244 -12.73 -2.13 -18.22
N SER A 245 -13.95 -1.72 -17.82
CA SER A 245 -14.27 -0.34 -17.45
C SER A 245 -14.19 -0.10 -15.93
N LEU A 246 -13.95 -1.14 -15.13
CA LEU A 246 -13.88 -1.05 -13.67
C LEU A 246 -12.45 -1.23 -13.19
N ALA A 247 -11.86 -0.15 -12.69
CA ALA A 247 -10.69 -0.19 -11.83
C ALA A 247 -11.03 0.60 -10.56
N ASP A 248 -11.41 -0.11 -9.50
CA ASP A 248 -11.68 0.47 -8.18
C ASP A 248 -10.81 -0.24 -7.13
N HIS A 249 -10.66 0.37 -5.97
CA HIS A 249 -9.85 -0.16 -4.88
C HIS A 249 -10.64 -1.20 -4.10
N TYR A 250 -10.03 -2.37 -3.93
CA TYR A 250 -10.51 -3.42 -3.04
C TYR A 250 -9.49 -3.64 -1.95
N LEU A 251 -9.98 -3.96 -0.76
CA LEU A 251 -9.13 -4.33 0.36
C LEU A 251 -9.19 -5.83 0.59
N PHE A 252 -8.02 -6.46 0.65
CA PHE A 252 -7.82 -7.86 0.93
C PHE A 252 -7.27 -8.03 2.33
N VAL A 253 -7.91 -8.88 3.13
CA VAL A 253 -7.35 -9.32 4.41
C VAL A 253 -6.64 -10.63 4.20
N LEU A 254 -5.33 -10.59 4.37
CA LEU A 254 -4.40 -11.68 4.15
C LEU A 254 -3.78 -12.13 5.48
N GLU A 255 -3.59 -13.42 5.67
CA GLU A 255 -2.86 -13.99 6.82
C GLU A 255 -1.55 -14.61 6.34
N LYS A 256 -0.44 -14.29 7.02
CA LYS A 256 0.86 -14.90 6.71
C LYS A 256 0.84 -16.42 6.93
N ILE A 257 1.19 -17.17 5.89
CA ILE A 257 1.49 -18.60 5.95
C ILE A 257 3.01 -18.76 6.11
N GLY A 258 3.42 -19.77 6.90
CA GLY A 258 4.81 -20.02 7.34
C GLY A 258 5.90 -19.81 6.30
#